data_AF-A0A518AGN3-F1
#
_entry.id   AF-A0A518AGN3-F1
#
_cell.length_a   1.000
_cell.length_b   1.000
_cell.length_c   1.000
_cell.angle_alpha   90.00
_cell.angle_beta   90.00
_cell.angle_gamma   90.00
#
_symmetry.space_group_name_H-M   'P 1'
#
loop_
_entity.id
_entity.type
_entity.pdbx_description
1 polymer ?
#
loop_
_entity_poly.entity_id
_entity_poly.type
_entity_poly.pdbx_seq_one_letter_code
_entity_poly.pdbx_strand_id
1 'polypeptide(L)'
;MAYSPREPIELNEEEQRTYELLKEACDDDIRRMAKLLHDKDDSNLFGQTEFDLRDRVHALGAKALETVANERQKKGRVRES
;
A
#
# COMPACT_ATOMS: atom_id res chain seq x y z
N MET A 1 -22.55 -8.31 -7.09
CA MET A 1 -22.13 -7.64 -5.83
C MET A 1 -22.28 -6.15 -6.05
N ALA A 2 -23.13 -5.46 -5.29
CA ALA A 2 -23.17 -4.01 -5.32
C ALA A 2 -21.86 -3.50 -4.72
N TYR A 3 -21.13 -2.68 -5.47
CA TYR A 3 -20.04 -1.89 -4.93
C TYR A 3 -20.69 -0.89 -3.97
N SER A 4 -20.81 -1.24 -2.69
CA SER A 4 -21.18 -0.24 -1.67
C SER A 4 -20.05 0.78 -1.66
N PRO A 5 -20.30 2.05 -2.01
CA PRO A 5 -19.30 3.09 -1.86
C PRO A 5 -18.88 3.07 -0.39
N ARG A 6 -17.60 2.79 -0.12
CA ARG A 6 -17.09 2.95 1.24
C ARG A 6 -17.25 4.44 1.57
N GLU A 7 -17.85 4.73 2.72
CA GLU A 7 -17.94 6.10 3.18
C GLU A 7 -16.52 6.72 3.23
N PRO A 8 -16.39 8.02 2.91
CA PRO A 8 -15.12 8.73 3.09
C PRO A 8 -14.64 8.56 4.52
N ILE A 9 -13.37 8.15 4.68
CA ILE A 9 -12.74 8.04 5.98
C ILE A 9 -12.11 9.40 6.28
N GLU A 10 -12.60 10.06 7.33
CA GLU A 10 -11.96 11.26 7.88
C GLU A 10 -10.74 10.83 8.70
N LEU A 11 -9.58 11.43 8.40
CA LEU A 11 -8.32 11.17 9.12
C LEU A 11 -8.03 12.34 10.07
N ASN A 12 -7.59 12.03 11.29
CA ASN A 12 -7.01 13.06 12.16
C ASN A 12 -5.61 13.49 11.67
N GLU A 13 -5.01 14.51 12.28
CA GLU A 13 -3.72 15.04 11.82
C GLU A 13 -2.57 14.02 11.83
N GLU A 14 -2.51 13.12 12.83
CA GLU A 14 -1.46 12.09 12.89
C GLU A 14 -1.66 10.99 11.84
N GLU A 15 -2.92 10.60 11.62
CA GLU A 15 -3.32 9.65 10.58
C GLU A 15 -3.06 10.21 9.18
N GLN A 16 -3.38 11.48 8.95
CA GLN A 16 -3.14 12.17 7.69
C GLN A 16 -1.64 12.22 7.34
N ARG A 17 -0.78 12.54 8.32
CA ARG A 17 0.69 12.49 8.13
C ARG A 17 1.18 11.08 7.83
N THR A 18 0.61 10.07 8.48
CA THR A 18 0.94 8.67 8.22
C THR A 18 0.49 8.26 6.82
N TYR A 19 -0.69 8.69 6.39
CA TYR A 19 -1.20 8.47 5.04
C TYR A 19 -0.29 9.09 3.97
N GLU A 20 0.16 10.34 4.16
CA GLU A 20 1.06 11.01 3.22
C GLU A 20 2.40 10.29 3.08
N LEU A 21 2.99 9.89 4.20
CA LEU A 21 4.22 9.09 4.25
C LEU A 21 4.05 7.74 3.52
N LEU A 22 2.95 7.04 3.79
CA LEU A 22 2.64 5.77 3.14
C LEU A 22 2.41 5.96 1.64
N LYS A 23 1.69 7.00 1.25
CA LYS A 23 1.43 7.32 -0.15
C LYS A 23 2.73 7.54 -0.91
N GLU A 24 3.64 8.34 -0.37
CA GLU A 24 4.95 8.58 -0.99
C GLU A 24 5.78 7.28 -1.08
N ALA A 25 5.83 6.51 0.01
CA ALA A 25 6.58 5.25 0.03
C ALA A 25 6.02 4.21 -0.96
N CYS A 26 4.72 4.23 -1.24
CA CYS A 26 4.02 3.23 -2.05
C CYS A 26 3.78 3.66 -3.50
N ASP A 27 4.00 4.94 -3.86
CA ASP A 27 3.61 5.49 -5.18
C ASP A 27 4.23 4.72 -6.35
N ASP A 28 5.54 4.47 -6.30
CA ASP A 28 6.26 3.73 -7.35
C ASP A 28 5.74 2.31 -7.53
N ASP A 29 5.40 1.63 -6.43
CA ASP A 29 4.92 0.26 -6.46
C ASP A 29 3.49 0.19 -7.02
N ILE A 30 2.63 1.16 -6.66
CA ILE A 30 1.32 1.34 -7.26
C ILE A 30 1.42 1.59 -8.78
N ARG A 31 2.35 2.45 -9.22
CA ARG A 31 2.59 2.69 -10.66
C ARG A 31 3.02 1.41 -11.39
N ARG A 32 3.89 0.60 -10.79
CA ARG A 32 4.33 -0.70 -11.35
C ARG A 32 3.19 -1.70 -11.42
N MET A 33 2.30 -1.72 -10.44
CA MET A 33 1.09 -2.55 -10.46
C MET A 33 0.12 -2.09 -11.54
N ALA A 34 -0.12 -0.78 -11.66
CA ALA A 34 -0.98 -0.22 -12.71
C ALA A 34 -0.50 -0.60 -14.11
N LYS A 35 0.82 -0.50 -14.36
CA LYS A 35 1.42 -0.94 -15.63
C LYS A 35 1.25 -2.44 -15.86
N LEU A 36 1.54 -3.28 -14.87
CA LEU A 36 1.37 -4.74 -14.95
C LEU A 36 -0.08 -5.12 -15.33
N LEU A 37 -1.06 -4.44 -14.73
CA LEU A 37 -2.47 -4.72 -14.94
C LEU A 37 -3.00 -4.18 -16.26
N HIS A 38 -2.40 -3.12 -16.81
CA HIS A 38 -2.81 -2.54 -18.09
C HIS A 38 -2.13 -3.21 -19.30
N ASP A 39 -0.90 -3.70 -19.15
CA ASP A 39 -0.14 -4.35 -20.23
C ASP A 39 -0.63 -5.79 -20.54
N LYS A 40 -1.55 -6.36 -19.75
CA LYS A 40 -2.08 -7.72 -19.91
C LYS A 40 -3.47 -7.69 -20.55
N ASP A 41 -3.69 -8.47 -21.61
CA ASP A 41 -5.03 -8.77 -22.13
C ASP A 41 -5.90 -9.42 -21.03
N ASP A 42 -7.20 -9.10 -21.00
CA ASP A 42 -8.17 -9.56 -19.98
C ASP A 42 -8.18 -11.10 -19.79
N SER A 43 -7.74 -11.85 -20.81
CA SER A 43 -7.61 -13.31 -20.80
C SER A 43 -6.43 -13.85 -19.96
N ASN A 44 -5.48 -13.01 -19.55
CA ASN A 44 -4.31 -13.35 -18.73
C ASN A 44 -4.26 -12.57 -17.39
N LEU A 45 -5.36 -11.94 -17.01
CA LEU A 45 -5.47 -11.17 -15.77
C LEU A 45 -5.41 -12.06 -14.51
N PHE A 46 -5.98 -13.26 -14.61
CA PHE A 46 -6.04 -14.25 -13.53
C PHE A 46 -5.00 -15.37 -13.72
N GLY A 47 -4.58 -16.02 -12.63
CA GLY A 47 -3.48 -16.99 -12.65
C GLY A 47 -2.15 -16.36 -12.24
N GLN A 48 -1.10 -16.47 -13.06
CA GLN A 48 0.23 -15.96 -12.70
C GLN A 48 0.22 -14.46 -12.38
N THR A 49 -0.47 -13.65 -13.20
CA THR A 49 -0.59 -12.20 -12.98
C THR A 49 -1.27 -11.87 -11.65
N GLU A 50 -2.24 -12.68 -11.22
CA GLU A 50 -2.92 -12.52 -9.94
C GLU A 50 -1.98 -12.83 -8.76
N PHE A 51 -1.20 -13.90 -8.85
CA PHE A 51 -0.20 -14.23 -7.82
C PHE A 51 0.89 -13.15 -7.75
N ASP A 52 1.41 -12.70 -8.89
CA ASP A 52 2.39 -11.61 -8.96
C ASP A 52 1.84 -10.32 -8.34
N LEU A 53 0.55 -10.02 -8.56
CA LEU A 53 -0.11 -8.88 -7.94
C LEU A 53 -0.20 -9.04 -6.42
N ARG A 54 -0.61 -10.22 -5.94
CA ARG A 54 -0.71 -10.51 -4.50
C ARG A 54 0.63 -10.37 -3.79
N ASP A 55 1.70 -10.89 -4.39
CA ASP A 55 3.04 -10.78 -3.84
C ASP A 55 3.51 -9.32 -3.76
N ARG A 56 3.20 -8.52 -4.78
CA ARG A 56 3.46 -7.07 -4.76
C ARG A 56 2.65 -6.35 -3.68
N VAL A 57 1.39 -6.71 -3.47
CA VAL A 57 0.56 -6.16 -2.39
C VAL A 57 1.13 -6.53 -1.01
N HIS A 58 1.59 -7.77 -0.83
CA HIS A 58 2.23 -8.18 0.43
C HIS A 58 3.53 -7.42 0.67
N ALA A 59 4.38 -7.27 -0.36
CA ALA A 59 5.60 -6.49 -0.26
C ALA A 59 5.31 -5.01 0.07
N LEU A 60 4.28 -4.43 -0.55
CA LEU A 60 3.79 -3.09 -0.24
C LEU A 60 3.35 -2.97 1.22
N GLY A 61 2.60 -3.95 1.74
CA GLY A 61 2.19 -4.00 3.14
C GLY A 61 3.37 -4.09 4.10
N ALA A 62 4.39 -4.88 3.79
CA ALA A 62 5.62 -4.97 4.57
C ALA A 62 6.37 -3.62 4.60
N LYS A 63 6.52 -2.97 3.45
CA LYS A 63 7.15 -1.64 3.32
C LYS A 63 6.37 -0.57 4.09
N ALA A 64 5.04 -0.61 4.08
CA ALA A 64 4.19 0.28 4.86
C ALA A 64 4.47 0.14 6.36
N LEU A 65 4.53 -1.11 6.87
CA LEU A 65 4.87 -1.38 8.27
C LEU A 65 6.28 -0.89 8.63
N GLU A 66 7.27 -1.17 7.78
CA GLU A 66 8.64 -0.70 7.97
C GLU A 66 8.74 0.83 8.01
N THR A 67 8.08 1.52 7.09
CA THR A 67 8.12 2.98 7.00
C THR A 67 7.54 3.61 8.27
N VAL A 68 6.41 3.10 8.76
CA VAL A 68 5.80 3.58 10.02
C VAL A 68 6.66 3.22 11.24
N ALA A 69 7.26 2.03 11.27
CA ALA A 69 8.17 1.63 12.35
C ALA A 69 9.39 2.56 12.42
N ASN A 70 10.01 2.85 11.28
CA ASN A 70 11.16 3.76 11.16
C ASN A 70 10.81 5.18 11.59
N GLU A 71 9.64 5.69 11.19
CA GLU A 71 9.17 7.01 11.65
C GLU A 71 8.91 7.06 13.16
N ARG A 72 8.36 5.99 13.74
CA ARG A 72 8.16 5.89 15.20
C ARG A 72 9.49 5.80 15.95
N GLN A 73 10.48 5.09 15.42
CA GLN A 73 11.83 5.02 15.97
C GLN A 73 12.51 6.39 15.93
N LYS A 74 12.48 7.10 14.80
CA LYS A 74 13.03 8.47 14.67
C LYS A 74 12.41 9.46 15.66
N LYS A 75 11.11 9.31 15.96
CA LYS A 75 10.39 10.12 16.94
C LYS A 75 10.59 9.68 18.39
N GLY A 76 11.48 8.71 18.66
CA GLY A 76 11.78 8.21 20.00
C GLY A 76 10.64 7.41 20.66
N ARG A 77 9.63 6.98 19.88
CA ARG A 77 8.45 6.26 20.38
C ARG A 77 8.64 4.73 20.46
N VAL A 78 9.80 4.21 20.05
CA VAL A 78 10.19 2.81 20.27
C VAL A 78 11.28 2.81 21.33
N ARG A 79 10.89 2.55 22.59
CA ARG A 79 11.85 2.06 23.59
C ARG A 79 12.19 0.63 23.20
N GLU A 80 13.47 0.35 23.04
CA GLU A 80 13.98 -1.02 23.12
C GLU A 80 13.42 -1.66 24.41
N SER A 81 12.84 -2.85 24.29
CA SER A 81 12.48 -3.75 25.39
C SER A 81 12.81 -5.16 24.94
#